data_AF-A0A0F8YPC8-F1
#
_entry.id   AF-A0A0F8YPC8-F1
#
_cell.length_a   1.000
_cell.length_b   1.000
_cell.length_c   1.000
_cell.angle_alpha   90.00
_cell.angle_beta   90.00
_cell.angle_gamma   90.00
#
_symmetry.space_group_name_H-M   'P 1'
#
loop_
_entity.id
_entity.type
_entity.pdbx_description
1 polymer ?
#
loop_
_entity_poly.entity_id
_entity_poly.type
_entity_poly.pdbx_seq_one_letter_code
_entity_poly.pdbx_strand_id
1 'polypeptide(L)'
;MTVLDEKNARLAAKWWADRLRGGAKLDNADPSPTGGMTLLMGKMLQGKAAAGRTEEQIQRFEDALCEELKTHKIMGSQYIVGVDYHLQPIFERAAETAGIKLSGACLPWKTHMYIIDGEIQVSYGYGAPMKKIEEVRTGE
;
A
#
# COMPACT_ATOMS: atom_id res chain seq x y z
N MET A 1 -0.68 -22.72 -7.44
CA MET A 1 -0.59 -21.25 -7.28
C MET A 1 -1.64 -20.84 -6.29
N THR A 2 -1.26 -20.06 -5.28
CA THR A 2 -2.14 -19.68 -4.16
C THR A 2 -2.67 -18.26 -4.40
N VAL A 3 -3.91 -18.02 -3.99
CA VAL A 3 -4.55 -16.70 -3.95
C VAL A 3 -4.98 -16.39 -2.52
N LEU A 4 -5.26 -15.13 -2.21
CA LEU A 4 -5.79 -14.75 -0.90
C LEU A 4 -7.27 -15.11 -0.78
N ASP A 5 -7.68 -15.54 0.40
CA ASP A 5 -9.10 -15.58 0.76
C ASP A 5 -9.66 -14.16 0.96
N GLU A 6 -11.00 -14.05 1.00
CA GLU A 6 -11.71 -12.75 1.15
C GLU A 6 -11.22 -11.95 2.36
N LYS A 7 -11.03 -12.60 3.51
CA LYS A 7 -10.65 -11.94 4.75
C LYS A 7 -9.25 -11.32 4.62
N ASN A 8 -8.30 -12.10 4.14
CA ASN A 8 -6.92 -11.69 3.96
C ASN A 8 -6.78 -10.63 2.86
N ALA A 9 -7.54 -10.75 1.77
CA ALA A 9 -7.59 -9.73 0.72
C ALA A 9 -8.14 -8.40 1.25
N ARG A 10 -9.22 -8.44 2.04
CA ARG A 10 -9.81 -7.25 2.67
C ARG A 10 -8.84 -6.57 3.63
N LEU A 11 -8.20 -7.34 4.50
CA LEU A 11 -7.22 -6.84 5.46
C LEU A 11 -6.03 -6.18 4.75
N ALA A 12 -5.50 -6.83 3.71
CA ALA A 12 -4.43 -6.30 2.89
C ALA A 12 -4.85 -5.01 2.16
N ALA A 13 -6.00 -5.01 1.50
CA ALA A 13 -6.51 -3.87 0.76
C ALA A 13 -6.72 -2.66 1.66
N LYS A 14 -7.35 -2.87 2.83
CA LYS A 14 -7.56 -1.84 3.84
C LYS A 14 -6.24 -1.22 4.29
N TRP A 15 -5.24 -2.04 4.57
CA TRP A 15 -3.94 -1.54 5.03
C TRP A 15 -3.29 -0.58 4.02
N TRP A 16 -3.40 -0.87 2.72
CA TRP A 16 -2.91 0.01 1.65
C TRP A 16 -3.79 1.25 1.47
N ALA A 17 -5.11 1.10 1.49
CA ALA A 17 -6.06 2.20 1.35
C ALA A 17 -5.89 3.23 2.48
N ASP A 18 -5.65 2.78 3.72
CA ASP A 18 -5.39 3.65 4.85
C ASP A 18 -4.19 4.59 4.63
N ARG A 19 -3.22 4.21 3.79
CA ARG A 19 -2.06 5.08 3.45
C ARG A 19 -2.41 6.20 2.48
N LEU A 20 -3.51 6.09 1.74
CA LEU A 20 -3.96 7.14 0.83
C LEU A 20 -4.53 8.37 1.54
N ARG A 21 -4.92 8.23 2.82
CA ARG A 21 -5.37 9.34 3.69
C ARG A 21 -4.25 10.31 4.07
N GLY A 22 -3.00 9.93 3.82
CA GLY A 22 -1.80 10.69 4.19
C GLY A 22 -0.90 9.91 5.16
N GLY A 23 0.34 10.35 5.30
CA GLY A 23 1.29 9.74 6.24
C GLY A 23 1.89 8.41 5.77
N ALA A 24 1.83 8.10 4.47
CA ALA A 24 2.58 6.96 3.94
C ALA A 24 4.08 7.20 4.11
N LYS A 25 4.81 6.21 4.64
CA LYS A 25 6.23 6.31 4.89
C LYS A 25 6.98 6.37 3.56
N LEU A 26 7.59 7.51 3.29
CA LEU A 26 8.51 7.69 2.16
C LEU A 26 9.92 7.46 2.69
N ASP A 27 10.46 6.28 2.41
CA ASP A 27 11.77 5.83 2.87
C ASP A 27 12.62 5.43 1.66
N ASN A 28 13.54 6.32 1.26
CA ASN A 28 14.43 6.10 0.12
C ASN A 28 15.82 5.58 0.54
N ALA A 29 16.10 5.45 1.84
CA ALA A 29 17.37 5.01 2.39
C ALA A 29 18.63 5.75 1.87
N ASP A 30 18.47 6.95 1.31
CA ASP A 30 19.56 7.75 0.77
C ASP A 30 19.91 8.88 1.75
N PRO A 31 21.07 8.81 2.44
CA PRO A 31 21.47 9.82 3.41
C PRO A 31 22.08 11.07 2.76
N SER A 32 22.20 11.13 1.43
CA SER A 32 22.79 12.26 0.72
C SER A 32 21.86 13.49 0.71
N PRO A 33 22.38 14.69 0.39
CA PRO A 33 21.55 15.87 0.16
C PRO A 33 20.48 15.66 -0.92
N THR A 34 20.80 14.91 -1.97
CA THR A 34 19.85 14.52 -3.02
C THR A 34 18.72 13.67 -2.43
N GLY A 35 19.06 12.69 -1.60
CA GLY A 35 18.09 11.87 -0.88
C GLY A 35 17.14 12.70 -0.01
N GLY A 36 17.68 13.70 0.70
CA GLY A 36 16.89 14.65 1.49
C GLY A 36 15.91 15.48 0.64
N MET A 37 16.36 15.97 -0.53
CA MET A 37 15.50 16.71 -1.46
C MET A 37 14.39 15.84 -2.04
N THR A 38 14.70 14.60 -2.41
CA THR A 38 13.71 13.60 -2.88
C THR A 38 12.64 13.34 -1.84
N LEU A 39 13.02 13.16 -0.57
CA LEU A 39 12.08 12.96 0.53
C LEU A 39 11.15 14.17 0.71
N LEU A 40 11.71 15.39 0.68
CA LEU A 40 10.94 16.63 0.82
C LEU A 40 9.91 16.77 -0.31
N MET A 41 10.34 16.60 -1.56
CA MET A 41 9.44 16.65 -2.72
C MET A 41 8.35 15.58 -2.61
N GLY A 42 8.71 14.36 -2.21
CA GLY A 42 7.77 13.27 -1.98
C GLY A 42 6.70 13.63 -0.96
N LYS A 43 7.09 14.18 0.20
CA LYS A 43 6.14 14.59 1.25
C LYS A 43 5.20 15.70 0.78
N MET A 44 5.69 16.68 0.03
CA MET A 44 4.85 17.74 -0.55
C MET A 44 3.81 17.17 -1.54
N LEU A 45 4.24 16.27 -2.43
CA LEU A 45 3.35 15.60 -3.38
C LEU A 45 2.31 14.73 -2.66
N GLN A 46 2.72 14.02 -1.62
CA GLN A 46 1.83 13.21 -0.79
C GLN A 46 0.75 14.08 -0.13
N GLY A 47 1.14 15.18 0.52
CA GLY A 47 0.20 16.07 1.20
C GLY A 47 -0.83 16.66 0.24
N LYS A 48 -0.38 17.12 -0.94
CA LYS A 48 -1.26 17.63 -1.98
C LYS A 48 -2.21 16.54 -2.52
N ALA A 49 -1.72 15.33 -2.73
CA ALA A 49 -2.53 14.22 -3.23
C ALA A 49 -3.57 13.76 -2.19
N ALA A 50 -3.20 13.67 -0.92
CA ALA A 50 -4.10 13.30 0.17
C ALA A 50 -5.24 14.31 0.34
N ALA A 51 -4.93 15.61 0.32
CA ALA A 51 -5.93 16.67 0.42
C ALA A 51 -6.95 16.68 -0.74
N GLY A 52 -6.61 16.09 -1.88
CA GLY A 52 -7.47 16.01 -3.06
C GLY A 52 -8.34 14.75 -3.14
N ARG A 53 -8.29 13.85 -2.14
CA ARG A 53 -9.07 12.61 -2.11
C ARG A 53 -10.24 12.73 -1.16
N THR A 54 -11.37 12.16 -1.54
CA THR A 54 -12.50 11.97 -0.63
C THR A 54 -12.44 10.58 0.03
N GLU A 55 -13.11 10.41 1.16
CA GLU A 55 -13.23 9.10 1.82
C GLU A 55 -13.93 8.08 0.92
N GLU A 56 -14.90 8.49 0.10
CA GLU A 56 -15.59 7.62 -0.85
C GLU A 56 -14.65 7.15 -1.97
N GLN A 57 -13.69 7.97 -2.38
CA GLN A 57 -12.65 7.53 -3.32
C GLN A 57 -11.73 6.50 -2.67
N ILE A 58 -11.33 6.73 -1.42
CA ILE A 58 -10.45 5.80 -0.69
C ILE A 58 -11.16 4.46 -0.44
N GLN A 59 -12.44 4.49 -0.09
CA GLN A 59 -13.24 3.27 0.07
C GLN A 59 -13.37 2.51 -1.25
N ARG A 60 -13.68 3.20 -2.36
CA ARG A 60 -13.71 2.55 -3.68
C ARG A 60 -12.36 1.94 -4.08
N PHE A 61 -11.25 2.58 -3.71
CA PHE A 61 -9.93 2.02 -3.90
C PHE A 61 -9.72 0.75 -3.07
N GLU A 62 -10.13 0.76 -1.80
CA GLU A 62 -10.07 -0.41 -0.93
C GLU A 62 -10.85 -1.59 -1.53
N ASP A 63 -12.09 -1.34 -1.96
CA ASP A 63 -12.96 -2.37 -2.55
C ASP A 63 -12.38 -2.92 -3.85
N ALA A 64 -11.92 -2.05 -4.74
CA ALA A 64 -11.31 -2.45 -6.00
C ALA A 64 -10.01 -3.23 -5.80
N LEU A 65 -9.16 -2.81 -4.85
CA LEU A 65 -7.93 -3.52 -4.51
C LEU A 65 -8.21 -4.88 -3.88
N CYS A 66 -9.27 -5.01 -3.08
CA CYS A 66 -9.69 -6.30 -2.53
C CYS A 66 -10.04 -7.31 -3.63
N GLU A 67 -10.84 -6.91 -4.62
CA GLU A 67 -11.20 -7.78 -5.75
C GLU A 67 -10.00 -8.17 -6.62
N GLU A 68 -9.10 -7.22 -6.85
CA GLU A 68 -7.84 -7.50 -7.54
C GLU A 68 -6.97 -8.50 -6.77
N LEU A 69 -6.86 -8.36 -5.44
CA LEU A 69 -6.04 -9.24 -4.60
C LEU A 69 -6.58 -10.67 -4.50
N LYS A 70 -7.90 -10.86 -4.57
CA LYS A 70 -8.54 -12.20 -4.60
C LYS A 70 -8.18 -13.02 -5.83
N THR A 71 -7.86 -12.35 -6.93
CA THR A 71 -7.46 -13.00 -8.19
C THR A 71 -5.96 -12.89 -8.44
N HIS A 72 -5.25 -12.09 -7.64
CA HIS A 72 -3.80 -11.93 -7.72
C HIS A 72 -3.08 -13.21 -7.31
N LYS A 73 -2.20 -13.67 -8.19
CA LYS A 73 -1.39 -14.87 -7.95
C LYS A 73 -0.22 -14.50 -7.04
N ILE A 74 -0.16 -15.10 -5.86
CA ILE A 74 0.97 -14.96 -4.94
C ILE A 74 2.24 -15.44 -5.64
N MET A 75 3.27 -14.59 -5.68
CA MET A 75 4.56 -14.91 -6.27
C MET A 75 5.41 -15.72 -5.28
N GLY A 76 6.05 -16.78 -5.77
CA GLY A 76 6.72 -17.75 -4.91
C GLY A 76 5.71 -18.40 -3.96
N SER A 77 6.07 -18.52 -2.67
CA SER A 77 5.19 -19.10 -1.66
C SER A 77 4.45 -18.07 -0.80
N GLN A 78 4.86 -16.79 -0.79
CA GLN A 78 4.47 -15.85 0.27
C GLN A 78 4.29 -14.39 -0.16
N TYR A 79 4.77 -13.97 -1.34
CA TYR A 79 4.73 -12.55 -1.72
C TYR A 79 3.36 -12.13 -2.29
N ILE A 80 2.74 -11.11 -1.69
CA ILE A 80 1.46 -10.57 -2.14
C ILE A 80 1.69 -9.40 -3.10
N VAL A 81 2.21 -8.28 -2.59
CA VAL A 81 2.32 -7.01 -3.34
C VAL A 81 3.29 -6.06 -2.64
N GLY A 82 3.83 -5.08 -3.36
CA GLY A 82 4.61 -4.02 -2.75
C GLY A 82 4.94 -2.85 -3.68
N VAL A 83 5.62 -1.87 -3.13
CA VAL A 83 6.08 -0.67 -3.84
C VAL A 83 7.59 -0.56 -3.64
N ASP A 84 8.31 -0.61 -4.75
CA ASP A 84 9.74 -0.35 -4.82
C ASP A 84 10.00 0.78 -5.82
N TYR A 85 9.79 2.02 -5.34
CA TYR A 85 9.77 3.29 -6.11
C TYR A 85 8.70 3.42 -7.20
N HIS A 86 8.20 2.30 -7.72
CA HIS A 86 7.17 2.24 -8.76
C HIS A 86 5.93 1.51 -8.26
N LEU A 87 4.78 1.98 -8.73
CA LEU A 87 3.50 1.35 -8.46
C LEU A 87 3.40 0.06 -9.29
N GLN A 88 2.89 -1.00 -8.67
CA GLN A 88 2.51 -2.19 -9.40
C GLN A 88 1.17 -1.99 -10.12
N PRO A 89 0.94 -2.64 -11.27
CA PRO A 89 -0.29 -2.50 -12.05
C PRO A 89 -1.58 -2.74 -11.25
N ILE A 90 -1.52 -3.57 -10.21
CA ILE A 90 -2.67 -3.83 -9.33
C ILE A 90 -3.16 -2.57 -8.59
N PHE A 91 -2.23 -1.73 -8.12
CA PHE A 91 -2.59 -0.47 -7.49
C PHE A 91 -3.14 0.54 -8.49
N GLU A 92 -2.59 0.54 -9.71
CA GLU A 92 -3.02 1.44 -10.77
C GLU A 92 -4.46 1.13 -11.21
N ARG A 93 -4.81 -0.14 -11.42
CA ARG A 93 -6.18 -0.56 -11.76
C ARG A 93 -7.19 -0.25 -10.65
N ALA A 94 -6.82 -0.49 -9.39
CA ALA A 94 -7.67 -0.16 -8.25
C ALA A 94 -7.90 1.37 -8.16
N ALA A 95 -6.85 2.15 -8.41
CA ALA A 95 -6.93 3.61 -8.39
C ALA A 95 -7.74 4.17 -9.56
N GLU A 96 -7.60 3.62 -10.76
CA GLU A 96 -8.43 3.96 -11.92
C GLU A 96 -9.91 3.76 -11.61
N THR A 97 -10.27 2.58 -11.08
CA THR A 97 -11.63 2.26 -10.63
C THR A 97 -12.16 3.27 -9.60
N ALA A 98 -11.31 3.70 -8.68
CA ALA A 98 -11.65 4.67 -7.64
C ALA A 98 -11.69 6.13 -8.11
N GLY A 99 -11.26 6.42 -9.35
CA GLY A 99 -11.05 7.78 -9.84
C GLY A 99 -9.94 8.52 -9.10
N ILE A 100 -8.92 7.80 -8.60
CA ILE A 100 -7.75 8.36 -7.92
C ILE A 100 -6.57 8.39 -8.90
N LYS A 101 -5.95 9.57 -9.04
CA LYS A 101 -4.64 9.66 -9.67
C LYS A 101 -3.54 9.32 -8.66
N LEU A 102 -2.90 8.18 -8.82
CA LEU A 102 -1.71 7.85 -8.04
C LEU A 102 -0.45 8.49 -8.64
N SER A 103 0.49 8.80 -7.76
CA SER A 103 1.87 9.14 -8.08
C SER A 103 2.79 8.27 -7.23
N GLY A 104 4.09 8.25 -7.54
CA GLY A 104 5.07 7.50 -6.77
C GLY A 104 5.12 7.88 -5.28
N ALA A 105 4.61 9.05 -4.87
CA ALA A 105 4.57 9.49 -3.47
C ALA A 105 3.27 9.16 -2.71
N CYS A 106 2.30 8.53 -3.39
CA CYS A 106 0.97 8.27 -2.83
C CYS A 106 0.92 7.04 -1.93
N LEU A 107 1.75 6.04 -2.22
CA LEU A 107 1.91 4.82 -1.45
C LEU A 107 3.30 4.82 -0.79
N PRO A 108 3.49 4.05 0.29
CA PRO A 108 4.77 4.04 0.99
C PRO A 108 5.87 3.38 0.17
N TRP A 109 7.08 3.94 0.25
CA TRP A 109 8.24 3.41 -0.47
C TRP A 109 8.83 2.19 0.25
N LYS A 110 9.51 1.35 -0.53
CA LYS A 110 10.24 0.17 -0.03
C LYS A 110 9.37 -0.69 0.89
N THR A 111 8.10 -0.83 0.51
CA THR A 111 7.10 -1.48 1.34
C THR A 111 6.59 -2.72 0.64
N HIS A 112 6.65 -3.85 1.33
CA HIS A 112 6.28 -5.16 0.79
C HIS A 112 5.39 -5.90 1.76
N MET A 113 4.38 -6.57 1.21
CA MET A 113 3.36 -7.30 1.95
C MET A 113 3.41 -8.78 1.56
N TYR A 114 3.28 -9.64 2.56
CA TYR A 114 3.46 -11.08 2.47
C TYR A 114 2.36 -11.80 3.24
N ILE A 115 2.11 -13.06 2.87
CA ILE A 115 1.37 -14.02 3.68
C ILE A 115 2.34 -15.07 4.20
N ILE A 116 2.47 -15.16 5.52
CA ILE A 116 3.38 -16.08 6.21
C ILE A 116 2.58 -16.79 7.28
N ASP A 117 2.56 -18.13 7.23
CA ASP A 117 1.78 -18.98 8.14
C ASP A 117 0.28 -18.60 8.22
N GLY A 118 -0.28 -18.16 7.09
CA GLY A 118 -1.68 -17.73 7.00
C GLY A 118 -1.95 -16.31 7.50
N GLU A 119 -0.91 -15.59 7.94
CA GLU A 119 -1.02 -14.23 8.48
C GLU A 119 -0.42 -13.19 7.52
N ILE A 120 -1.06 -12.03 7.43
CA ILE A 120 -0.53 -10.93 6.62
C ILE A 120 0.56 -10.19 7.41
N GLN A 121 1.73 -10.08 6.80
CA GLN A 121 2.87 -9.35 7.36
C GLN A 121 3.36 -8.28 6.37
N VAL A 122 3.82 -7.16 6.89
CA VAL A 122 4.32 -6.03 6.10
C VAL A 122 5.70 -5.61 6.58
N SER A 123 6.63 -5.47 5.63
CA SER A 123 7.87 -4.71 5.79
C SER A 123 7.61 -3.27 5.36
N TYR A 124 7.52 -2.34 6.31
CA TYR A 124 7.12 -0.94 6.07
C TYR A 124 8.33 0.02 5.99
N GLY A 125 8.89 0.14 4.78
CA GLY A 125 10.08 0.95 4.48
C GLY A 125 11.36 0.11 4.37
N TYR A 126 12.46 0.77 4.00
CA TYR A 126 13.70 0.10 3.67
C TYR A 126 14.30 -0.61 4.89
N GLY A 127 14.57 -1.91 4.74
CA GLY A 127 15.14 -2.74 5.82
C GLY A 127 14.25 -2.87 7.06
N ALA A 128 12.98 -2.49 7.00
CA ALA A 128 12.09 -2.60 8.14
C ALA A 128 11.81 -4.08 8.48
N PRO A 129 11.69 -4.43 9.77
CA PRO A 129 11.30 -5.79 10.15
C PRO A 129 9.87 -6.07 9.67
N MET A 130 9.59 -7.34 9.35
CA MET A 130 8.23 -7.79 9.09
C MET A 130 7.38 -7.61 10.34
N LYS A 131 6.20 -7.03 10.18
CA LYS A 131 5.21 -6.92 11.25
C LYS A 131 3.88 -7.47 10.77
N LYS A 132 3.26 -8.30 11.59
CA LYS A 132 1.88 -8.72 11.41
C LYS A 132 0.97 -7.50 11.39
N ILE A 133 0.00 -7.48 10.47
CA ILE A 133 -1.09 -6.51 10.50
C ILE A 133 -2.33 -7.19 11.05
N GLU A 134 -3.07 -6.47 11.88
CA GLU A 134 -4.27 -6.97 12.55
C GLU A 134 -5.49 -6.18 12.09
N GLU A 135 -6.65 -6.82 12.07
CA GLU A 135 -7.91 -6.11 11.92
C GLU A 135 -8.08 -5.16 13.10
N VAL A 136 -8.30 -3.87 12.82
CA VAL A 136 -8.70 -2.92 13.86
C VAL A 136 -10.07 -3.37 14.34
N ARG A 137 -10.15 -3.96 15.54
CA ARG A 137 -11.42 -4.17 16.22
C ARG A 137 -12.01 -2.80 16.51
N THR A 138 -13.00 -2.39 15.73
CA THR A 138 -13.90 -1.30 16.12
C THR A 138 -14.61 -1.77 17.39
N GLY A 139 -14.18 -1.25 18.53
CA GLY A 139 -14.85 -1.46 19.81
C GLY A 139 -16.28 -0.93 19.73
N GLU A 140 -17.19 -1.72 20.29
CA GLU A 140 -18.60 -1.44 20.53
C GLU A 140 -18.84 -0.14 21.32
#